data_AF-S6G686-F1
#
_entry.id   AF-S6G686-F1
#
_cell.length_a   1.000
_cell.length_b   1.000
_cell.length_c   1.000
_cell.angle_alpha   90.00
_cell.angle_beta   90.00
_cell.angle_gamma   90.00
#
_symmetry.space_group_name_H-M   'P 1'
#
loop_
_entity.id
_entity.type
_entity.pdbx_description
1 polymer ?
#
loop_
_entity_poly.entity_id
_entity_poly.type
_entity_poly.pdbx_seq_one_letter_code
_entity_poly.pdbx_strand_id
1 'polypeptide(L)'
;MYKDIRESTGETKAVYPYLKDGKSVKLESHKFDWNTPDPRIGFKDNMLVAMEGSVGYGIGGARVELEIGYERFKTKGIRDSGSKEDEADTVYLLAKELAYDVVTGQTDNLAAALAKTSGKDIVQFAKAVEISYPNIDGKVCRTKKVHGSNEKYNIYGAESEMGNSNKAVVALCGGKGATDIAGVSAGTDYASAPEFLKDFAGKTLGGGERNWPTSTEKASGNDKGPKPVQNDNAKAVAKDLVQELTPEEKTIVAGLLAKTIEGGEVVEIRAVSSTFIRIRDELPSLLPC
;
A
#
# COMPACT_ATOMS: atom_id res chain seq x y z
N MET A 1 -21.71 -3.34 -18.03
CA MET A 1 -21.49 -3.82 -16.65
C MET A 1 -19.99 -3.82 -16.40
N TYR A 2 -19.46 -2.80 -15.72
CA TYR A 2 -18.07 -2.83 -15.26
C TYR A 2 -18.01 -3.78 -14.07
N LYS A 3 -17.13 -4.79 -14.11
CA LYS A 3 -16.89 -5.69 -12.99
C LYS A 3 -15.62 -5.23 -12.29
N ASP A 4 -15.77 -4.74 -11.06
CA ASP A 4 -14.65 -4.38 -10.19
C ASP A 4 -14.20 -5.62 -9.40
N ILE A 5 -12.88 -5.83 -9.29
CA ILE A 5 -12.31 -6.82 -8.37
C ILE A 5 -12.00 -6.09 -7.07
N ARG A 6 -12.73 -6.43 -6.01
CA ARG A 6 -12.55 -5.84 -4.68
C ARG A 6 -12.87 -6.88 -3.61
N GLU A 7 -12.27 -6.74 -2.44
CA GLU A 7 -12.71 -7.46 -1.25
C GLU A 7 -14.17 -7.09 -0.92
N SER A 8 -14.91 -8.06 -0.37
CA SER A 8 -16.30 -7.83 0.07
C SER A 8 -16.42 -6.80 1.20
N THR A 9 -15.34 -6.56 1.93
CA THR A 9 -15.20 -5.56 2.99
C THR A 9 -15.17 -4.12 2.45
N GLY A 10 -14.85 -3.94 1.15
CA GLY A 10 -14.70 -2.63 0.52
C GLY A 10 -13.38 -1.91 0.82
N GLU A 11 -12.40 -2.58 1.43
CA GLU A 11 -11.11 -1.98 1.82
C GLU A 11 -10.13 -1.83 0.64
N THR A 12 -10.36 -2.53 -0.48
CA THR A 12 -9.54 -2.43 -1.69
C THR A 12 -9.66 -1.05 -2.33
N LYS A 13 -8.53 -0.34 -2.42
CA LYS A 13 -8.44 0.96 -3.12
C LYS A 13 -8.05 0.81 -4.59
N ALA A 14 -7.15 -0.11 -4.89
CA ALA A 14 -6.67 -0.38 -6.24
C ALA A 14 -6.21 -1.83 -6.39
N VAL A 15 -6.28 -2.33 -7.63
CA VAL A 15 -5.82 -3.66 -8.01
C VAL A 15 -4.57 -3.55 -8.87
N TYR A 16 -3.49 -4.24 -8.49
CA TYR A 16 -2.22 -4.21 -9.22
C TYR A 16 -1.87 -5.58 -9.81
N PRO A 17 -1.57 -5.71 -11.11
CA PRO A 17 -1.26 -6.99 -11.72
C PRO A 17 0.14 -7.48 -11.33
N TYR A 18 0.29 -8.80 -11.16
CA TYR A 18 1.57 -9.45 -10.92
C TYR A 18 2.39 -9.56 -12.21
N LEU A 19 3.64 -9.12 -12.15
CA LEU A 19 4.65 -9.26 -13.20
C LEU A 19 5.15 -10.72 -13.21
N LYS A 20 4.65 -11.51 -14.17
CA LYS A 20 4.96 -12.95 -14.26
C LYS A 20 6.43 -13.22 -14.58
N ASP A 21 7.10 -13.93 -13.68
CA ASP A 21 8.47 -14.44 -13.82
C ASP A 21 8.55 -15.98 -13.90
N GLY A 22 7.40 -16.68 -13.96
CA GLY A 22 7.32 -18.14 -14.04
C GLY A 22 7.63 -18.88 -12.72
N LYS A 23 7.72 -18.18 -11.58
CA LYS A 23 7.94 -18.76 -10.24
C LYS A 23 6.67 -18.70 -9.39
N SER A 24 6.70 -19.36 -8.22
CA SER A 24 5.64 -19.28 -7.21
C SER A 24 5.33 -17.83 -6.85
N VAL A 25 4.05 -17.48 -6.72
CA VAL A 25 3.60 -16.14 -6.32
C VAL A 25 4.18 -15.76 -4.96
N LYS A 26 4.90 -14.63 -4.91
CA LYS A 26 5.43 -14.05 -3.67
C LYS A 26 4.92 -12.63 -3.49
N LEU A 27 4.56 -12.28 -2.26
CA LEU A 27 4.17 -10.91 -1.88
C LEU A 27 5.43 -10.04 -1.73
N GLU A 28 6.05 -9.69 -2.86
CA GLU A 28 7.22 -8.81 -2.95
C GLU A 28 6.85 -7.62 -3.84
N SER A 29 7.13 -6.40 -3.40
CA SER A 29 6.71 -5.16 -4.09
C SER A 29 7.08 -5.11 -5.57
N HIS A 30 8.32 -5.47 -5.91
CA HIS A 30 8.85 -5.44 -7.27
C HIS A 30 8.26 -6.52 -8.21
N LYS A 31 7.39 -7.40 -7.70
CA LYS A 31 6.67 -8.40 -8.49
C LYS A 31 5.30 -7.90 -8.96
N PHE A 32 4.90 -6.69 -8.63
CA PHE A 32 3.64 -6.10 -9.06
C PHE A 32 3.89 -4.85 -9.90
N ASP A 33 3.06 -4.63 -10.92
CA ASP A 33 3.09 -3.41 -11.71
C ASP A 33 2.29 -2.32 -11.02
N TRP A 34 2.98 -1.47 -10.29
CA TRP A 34 2.39 -0.33 -9.58
C TRP A 34 2.01 0.85 -10.49
N ASN A 35 2.42 0.82 -11.75
CA ASN A 35 2.14 1.90 -12.71
C ASN A 35 0.81 1.71 -13.44
N THR A 36 0.25 0.50 -13.41
CA THR A 36 -1.02 0.17 -14.08
C THR A 36 -2.07 -0.27 -13.05
N PRO A 37 -2.57 0.66 -12.19
CA PRO A 37 -3.68 0.33 -11.30
C PRO A 37 -4.95 0.01 -12.08
N ASP A 38 -5.75 -0.91 -11.54
CA ASP A 38 -7.05 -1.34 -12.08
C ASP A 38 -6.99 -1.77 -13.56
N PRO A 39 -6.14 -2.75 -13.91
CA PRO A 39 -5.95 -3.16 -15.29
C PRO A 39 -7.21 -3.78 -15.87
N ARG A 40 -7.48 -3.50 -17.15
CA ARG A 40 -8.53 -4.20 -17.89
C ARG A 40 -8.14 -5.67 -18.08
N ILE A 41 -8.99 -6.58 -17.61
CA ILE A 41 -8.76 -8.02 -17.79
C ILE A 41 -9.19 -8.44 -19.18
N GLY A 42 -8.21 -8.80 -20.00
CA GLY A 42 -8.43 -9.44 -21.29
C GLY A 42 -8.66 -10.94 -21.12
N PHE A 43 -9.64 -11.46 -21.84
CA PHE A 43 -9.87 -12.90 -21.95
C PHE A 43 -9.50 -13.37 -23.36
N LYS A 44 -9.03 -14.61 -23.50
CA LYS A 44 -8.95 -15.23 -24.83
C LYS A 44 -10.36 -15.57 -25.29
N ASP A 45 -10.67 -15.28 -26.56
CA ASP A 45 -11.86 -15.81 -27.21
C ASP A 45 -11.79 -17.33 -27.13
N ASN A 46 -12.74 -17.94 -26.42
CA ASN A 46 -12.82 -19.39 -26.32
C ASN A 46 -13.97 -19.85 -27.22
N MET A 47 -13.66 -20.67 -28.22
CA MET A 47 -14.62 -21.16 -29.22
C MET A 47 -15.38 -22.42 -28.75
N LEU A 48 -15.41 -22.70 -27.43
CA LEU A 48 -16.06 -23.86 -26.85
C LEU A 48 -17.27 -23.42 -26.03
N VAL A 49 -18.42 -23.36 -26.71
CA VAL A 49 -19.74 -23.36 -26.06
C VAL A 49 -20.02 -24.81 -25.65
N ALA A 50 -20.06 -25.08 -24.35
CA ALA A 50 -20.66 -26.32 -23.86
C ALA A 50 -22.18 -26.14 -23.91
N MET A 51 -22.86 -26.83 -24.84
CA MET A 51 -24.32 -26.87 -24.93
C MET A 51 -24.83 -27.89 -23.92
N GLU A 52 -25.50 -27.44 -22.86
CA GLU A 52 -25.96 -28.31 -21.77
C GLU A 52 -27.41 -28.80 -21.95
N GLY A 53 -28.14 -28.25 -22.92
CA GLY A 53 -29.46 -28.73 -23.32
C GLY A 53 -30.38 -27.62 -23.83
N SER A 54 -31.46 -28.02 -24.50
CA SER A 54 -32.56 -27.15 -24.91
C SER A 54 -33.87 -27.63 -24.27
N VAL A 55 -34.66 -26.68 -23.76
CA VAL A 55 -36.03 -26.93 -23.27
C VAL A 55 -36.99 -26.23 -24.24
N GLY A 56 -37.88 -27.01 -24.87
CA GLY A 56 -38.87 -26.50 -25.82
C GLY A 56 -40.28 -26.51 -25.24
N TYR A 57 -41.05 -25.43 -25.46
CA TYR A 57 -42.47 -25.35 -25.10
C TYR A 57 -43.28 -25.02 -26.36
N GLY A 58 -44.26 -25.88 -26.69
CA GLY A 58 -45.13 -25.70 -27.85
C GLY A 58 -46.51 -25.20 -27.44
N ILE A 59 -46.93 -24.03 -27.93
CA ILE A 59 -48.29 -23.51 -27.74
C ILE A 59 -48.87 -23.15 -29.11
N GLY A 60 -49.98 -23.78 -29.50
CA GLY A 60 -50.81 -23.32 -30.62
C GLY A 60 -50.12 -23.23 -31.99
N GLY A 61 -49.14 -24.08 -32.28
CA GLY A 61 -48.42 -24.11 -33.58
C GLY A 61 -47.08 -23.35 -33.58
N ALA A 62 -46.77 -22.57 -32.54
CA ALA A 62 -45.45 -21.97 -32.34
C ALA A 62 -44.59 -22.84 -31.43
N ARG A 63 -43.28 -22.94 -31.72
CA ARG A 63 -42.27 -23.62 -30.89
C ARG A 63 -41.31 -22.57 -30.35
N VAL A 64 -41.21 -22.50 -29.02
CA VAL A 64 -40.22 -21.67 -28.33
C VAL A 64 -39.16 -22.60 -27.74
N GLU A 65 -37.90 -22.39 -28.11
CA GLU A 65 -36.76 -23.14 -27.56
C GLU A 65 -35.90 -22.24 -26.67
N LEU A 66 -35.65 -22.72 -25.45
CA LEU A 66 -34.74 -22.13 -24.49
C LEU A 66 -33.41 -22.88 -24.53
N GLU A 67 -32.37 -22.25 -25.07
CA GLU A 67 -31.02 -22.80 -25.12
C GLU A 67 -30.17 -22.19 -23.98
N ILE A 68 -29.54 -23.05 -23.17
CA ILE A 68 -28.59 -22.64 -22.12
C ILE A 68 -27.19 -23.07 -22.56
N GLY A 69 -26.35 -22.07 -22.84
CA GLY A 69 -24.94 -22.27 -23.20
C GLY A 69 -24.02 -21.84 -22.07
N TYR A 70 -22.96 -22.61 -21.84
CA TYR A 70 -21.85 -22.23 -20.96
C TYR A 70 -20.62 -21.89 -21.77
N GLU A 71 -20.04 -20.72 -21.51
CA GLU A 71 -18.75 -20.32 -22.07
C GLU A 71 -17.75 -20.13 -20.92
N ARG A 72 -16.58 -20.78 -21.06
CA ARG A 72 -15.46 -20.61 -20.14
C ARG A 72 -14.39 -19.80 -20.83
N PHE A 73 -13.89 -18.74 -20.21
CA PHE A 73 -12.86 -17.87 -20.74
C PHE A 73 -11.60 -17.94 -19.88
N LYS A 74 -10.46 -18.26 -20.50
CA LYS A 74 -9.16 -18.17 -19.83
C LYS A 74 -8.64 -16.73 -19.87
N THR A 75 -7.98 -16.31 -18.80
CA THR A 75 -7.37 -14.98 -18.69
C THR A 75 -6.13 -14.86 -19.58
N LYS A 76 -5.93 -13.69 -20.19
CA LYS A 76 -4.68 -13.34 -20.88
C LYS A 76 -3.68 -12.79 -19.86
N GLY A 77 -2.52 -13.45 -19.71
CA GLY A 77 -1.46 -12.97 -18.82
C GLY A 77 -0.67 -11.81 -19.43
N ILE A 78 -0.28 -10.84 -18.61
CA ILE A 78 0.72 -9.80 -18.96
C ILE A 78 2.11 -10.34 -18.59
N ARG A 79 3.03 -10.39 -19.57
CA ARG A 79 4.46 -10.66 -19.34
C ARG A 79 5.27 -9.39 -19.56
N ASP A 80 6.39 -9.29 -18.86
CA ASP A 80 7.34 -8.16 -18.83
C ASP A 80 7.88 -7.74 -20.22
N SER A 81 7.83 -8.65 -21.20
CA SER A 81 8.15 -8.39 -22.59
C SER A 81 6.85 -8.38 -23.40
N GLY A 82 6.51 -7.27 -24.06
CA GLY A 82 5.32 -7.08 -24.91
C GLY A 82 5.23 -7.96 -26.16
N SER A 83 5.58 -9.24 -26.07
CA SER A 83 5.57 -10.22 -27.15
C SER A 83 5.04 -11.57 -26.65
N LYS A 84 3.80 -11.84 -27.09
CA LYS A 84 3.03 -13.11 -27.05
C LYS A 84 2.19 -13.39 -25.79
N GLU A 85 0.88 -13.35 -26.02
CA GLU A 85 -0.24 -13.67 -25.14
C GLU A 85 -0.34 -15.19 -24.89
N ASP A 86 0.39 -15.68 -23.89
CA ASP A 86 0.23 -17.07 -23.44
C ASP A 86 -0.91 -17.21 -22.42
N GLU A 87 -1.55 -18.39 -22.41
CA GLU A 87 -2.55 -18.75 -21.41
C GLU A 87 -1.91 -18.79 -20.02
N ALA A 88 -2.42 -18.00 -19.09
CA ALA A 88 -1.74 -17.84 -17.82
C ALA A 88 -2.73 -17.39 -16.72
N ASP A 89 -2.68 -18.05 -15.56
CA ASP A 89 -3.40 -17.61 -14.35
C ASP A 89 -2.97 -16.18 -13.99
N THR A 90 -3.87 -15.20 -14.04
CA THR A 90 -3.56 -13.80 -13.72
C THR A 90 -3.64 -13.59 -12.23
N VAL A 91 -2.59 -13.03 -11.64
CA VAL A 91 -2.48 -12.78 -10.19
C VAL A 91 -2.53 -11.28 -9.96
N TYR A 92 -3.26 -10.86 -8.93
CA TYR A 92 -3.47 -9.46 -8.59
C TYR A 92 -3.24 -9.20 -7.10
N LEU A 93 -2.61 -8.09 -6.77
CA LEU A 93 -2.55 -7.55 -5.41
C LEU A 93 -3.73 -6.61 -5.18
N LEU A 94 -4.47 -6.83 -4.10
CA LEU A 94 -5.49 -5.91 -3.62
C LEU A 94 -4.81 -4.93 -2.65
N ALA A 95 -4.39 -3.77 -3.17
CA ALA A 95 -3.77 -2.76 -2.35
C ALA A 95 -4.83 -2.00 -1.54
N LYS A 96 -4.54 -1.85 -0.25
CA LYS A 96 -5.33 -1.03 0.68
C LYS A 96 -4.74 0.39 0.75
N GLU A 97 -5.27 1.19 1.67
CA GLU A 97 -5.12 2.64 1.72
C GLU A 97 -3.66 3.10 1.86
N LEU A 98 -2.88 2.52 2.77
CA LEU A 98 -1.49 2.91 3.02
C LEU A 98 -0.58 2.63 1.82
N ALA A 99 -0.67 1.42 1.24
CA ALA A 99 0.13 1.07 0.08
C ALA A 99 -0.19 1.94 -1.14
N TYR A 100 -1.49 2.19 -1.37
CA TYR A 100 -1.96 3.04 -2.47
C TYR A 100 -1.51 4.50 -2.29
N ASP A 101 -1.69 5.08 -1.10
CA ASP A 101 -1.39 6.49 -0.85
C ASP A 101 0.11 6.80 -0.92
N VAL A 102 0.98 5.85 -0.53
CA VAL A 102 2.44 6.01 -0.66
C VAL A 102 2.86 6.08 -2.14
N VAL A 103 2.39 5.15 -2.97
CA VAL A 103 2.77 5.08 -4.39
C VAL A 103 2.22 6.27 -5.16
N THR A 104 0.99 6.68 -4.87
CA THR A 104 0.35 7.83 -5.54
C THR A 104 0.78 9.18 -4.98
N GLY A 105 1.49 9.20 -3.84
CA GLY A 105 2.00 10.42 -3.21
C GLY A 105 0.92 11.25 -2.50
N GLN A 106 -0.17 10.63 -2.06
CA GLN A 106 -1.26 11.30 -1.34
C GLN A 106 -0.89 11.55 0.13
N THR A 107 0.00 12.50 0.38
CA THR A 107 0.56 12.77 1.73
C THR A 107 -0.50 12.94 2.83
N ASP A 108 -1.58 13.69 2.57
CA ASP A 108 -2.60 13.96 3.59
C ASP A 108 -3.47 12.73 3.90
N ASN A 109 -3.83 11.96 2.87
CA ASN A 109 -4.58 10.71 3.04
C ASN A 109 -3.73 9.66 3.75
N LEU A 110 -2.46 9.53 3.34
CA LEU A 110 -1.49 8.66 4.00
C LEU A 110 -1.33 9.02 5.48
N ALA A 111 -1.20 10.30 5.80
CA ALA A 111 -1.10 10.76 7.19
C ALA A 111 -2.35 10.42 8.01
N ALA A 112 -3.54 10.57 7.42
CA ALA A 112 -4.80 10.24 8.08
C ALA A 112 -4.96 8.73 8.29
N ALA A 113 -4.55 7.91 7.33
CA ALA A 113 -4.54 6.45 7.44
C ALA A 113 -3.51 5.97 8.47
N LEU A 114 -2.26 6.46 8.41
CA LEU A 114 -1.21 6.15 9.39
C LEU A 114 -1.61 6.56 10.82
N ALA A 115 -2.36 7.65 10.98
CA ALA A 115 -2.84 8.07 12.29
C ALA A 115 -3.84 7.10 12.93
N LYS A 116 -4.52 6.26 12.13
CA LYS A 116 -5.43 5.20 12.62
C LYS A 116 -4.69 3.90 12.92
N THR A 117 -3.47 3.74 12.40
CA THR A 117 -2.61 2.58 12.64
C THR A 117 -2.08 2.58 14.07
N SER A 118 -2.00 1.41 14.69
CA SER A 118 -1.46 1.30 16.05
C SER A 118 0.05 1.59 16.07
N GLY A 119 0.54 2.20 17.16
CA GLY A 119 1.99 2.44 17.30
C GLY A 119 2.81 1.15 17.25
N LYS A 120 2.24 0.01 17.66
CA LYS A 120 2.89 -1.31 17.61
C LYS A 120 3.17 -1.75 16.18
N ASP A 121 2.21 -1.55 15.28
CA ASP A 121 2.35 -1.90 13.87
C ASP A 121 3.39 -1.01 13.19
N ILE A 122 3.46 0.27 13.56
CA ILE A 122 4.49 1.19 13.07
C ILE A 122 5.89 0.77 13.52
N VAL A 123 6.05 0.29 14.76
CA VAL A 123 7.32 -0.26 15.23
C VAL A 123 7.70 -1.52 14.45
N GLN A 124 6.75 -2.41 14.15
CA GLN A 124 7.01 -3.59 13.32
C GLN A 124 7.39 -3.22 11.89
N PHE A 125 6.70 -2.23 11.30
CA PHE A 125 7.03 -1.68 10.00
C PHE A 125 8.45 -1.11 9.97
N ALA A 126 8.81 -0.25 10.92
CA ALA A 126 10.16 0.33 11.04
C ALA A 126 11.24 -0.76 11.14
N LYS A 127 11.00 -1.81 11.93
CA LYS A 127 11.91 -2.97 12.05
C LYS A 127 12.06 -3.72 10.73
N ALA A 128 10.97 -3.89 9.96
CA ALA A 128 11.02 -4.54 8.65
C ALA A 128 11.83 -3.72 7.64
N VAL A 129 11.67 -2.39 7.65
CA VAL A 129 12.43 -1.44 6.83
C VAL A 129 13.91 -1.49 7.18
N GLU A 130 14.27 -1.45 8.47
CA GLU A 130 15.67 -1.53 8.93
C GLU A 130 16.37 -2.80 8.41
N ILE A 131 15.72 -3.96 8.58
CA ILE A 131 16.32 -5.26 8.23
C ILE A 131 16.47 -5.41 6.71
N SER A 132 15.46 -4.98 5.95
CA SER A 132 15.38 -5.28 4.53
C SER A 132 15.96 -4.18 3.64
N TYR A 133 15.87 -2.93 4.07
CA TYR A 133 16.19 -1.74 3.29
C TYR A 133 16.80 -0.62 4.16
N PRO A 134 18.02 -0.80 4.70
CA PRO A 134 18.66 0.19 5.57
C PRO A 134 18.88 1.56 4.89
N ASN A 135 18.96 1.59 3.56
CA ASN A 135 19.04 2.85 2.80
C ASN A 135 17.74 3.67 2.85
N ILE A 136 16.58 3.02 2.97
CA ILE A 136 15.27 3.67 3.13
C ILE A 136 15.11 4.15 4.57
N ASP A 137 15.49 3.31 5.55
CA ASP A 137 15.55 3.71 6.97
C ASP A 137 16.32 5.02 7.13
N GLY A 138 17.51 5.11 6.52
CA GLY A 138 18.39 6.29 6.54
C GLY A 138 17.83 7.59 5.94
N LYS A 139 16.64 7.59 5.36
CA LYS A 139 15.98 8.77 4.78
C LYS A 139 14.77 9.23 5.60
N VAL A 140 14.10 8.31 6.28
CA VAL A 140 12.83 8.57 6.97
C VAL A 140 13.08 8.92 8.42
N CYS A 141 12.35 9.90 8.94
CA CYS A 141 12.53 10.42 10.30
C CYS A 141 13.98 10.81 10.59
N ARG A 142 14.67 11.40 9.62
CA ARG A 142 16.07 11.80 9.80
C ARG A 142 16.16 12.99 10.75
N THR A 143 16.84 12.84 11.89
CA THR A 143 17.01 13.94 12.84
C THR A 143 17.80 15.10 12.24
N LYS A 144 17.43 16.31 12.63
CA LYS A 144 18.06 17.54 12.11
C LYS A 144 19.33 17.87 12.90
N LYS A 145 20.27 18.52 12.21
CA LYS A 145 21.46 19.10 12.84
C LYS A 145 21.05 20.18 13.84
N VAL A 146 21.80 20.27 14.93
CA VAL A 146 21.75 21.41 15.84
C VAL A 146 22.28 22.63 15.09
N HIS A 147 21.55 23.73 15.13
CA HIS A 147 21.95 24.97 14.47
C HIS A 147 23.28 25.49 15.04
N GLY A 148 24.21 25.86 14.15
CA GLY A 148 25.55 26.34 14.55
C GLY A 148 26.54 25.25 14.95
N SER A 149 26.21 23.97 14.77
CA SER A 149 27.13 22.85 15.02
C SER A 149 27.32 21.96 13.79
N ASN A 150 28.55 21.50 13.58
CA ASN A 150 28.89 20.58 12.49
C ASN A 150 28.74 19.10 12.87
N GLU A 151 28.67 18.78 14.17
CA GLU A 151 28.82 17.42 14.70
C GLU A 151 27.73 17.03 15.71
N LYS A 152 26.72 17.88 15.91
CA LYS A 152 25.60 17.62 16.82
C LYS A 152 24.29 17.52 16.06
N TYR A 153 23.52 16.49 16.35
CA TYR A 153 22.18 16.23 15.84
C TYR A 153 21.20 16.11 17.00
N ASN A 154 19.92 16.33 16.72
CA ASN A 154 18.89 15.94 17.67
C ASN A 154 18.95 14.43 17.91
N ILE A 155 18.59 14.02 19.12
CA ILE A 155 18.49 12.62 19.54
C ILE A 155 17.02 12.27 19.81
N TYR A 156 16.59 11.09 19.40
CA TYR A 156 15.26 10.60 19.72
C TYR A 156 15.16 10.20 21.19
N GLY A 157 14.04 10.58 21.80
CA GLY A 157 13.78 10.30 23.21
C GLY A 157 12.30 10.23 23.52
N ALA A 158 11.99 10.09 24.81
CA ALA A 158 10.62 9.82 25.21
C ALA A 158 9.69 11.03 25.12
N GLU A 159 10.23 12.22 25.34
CA GLU A 159 9.53 13.48 25.24
C GLU A 159 10.50 14.49 24.63
N SER A 160 9.97 15.44 23.85
CA SER A 160 10.79 16.54 23.35
C SER A 160 11.26 17.42 24.51
N GLU A 161 12.57 17.67 24.57
CA GLU A 161 13.23 18.46 25.62
C GLU A 161 14.31 19.34 24.96
N MET A 162 13.89 20.51 24.48
CA MET A 162 14.76 21.56 23.92
C MET A 162 14.60 22.90 24.67
N GLY A 163 14.99 22.92 25.94
CA GLY A 163 14.98 24.10 26.80
C GLY A 163 16.25 24.96 26.67
N ASN A 164 16.45 25.89 27.61
CA ASN A 164 17.64 26.73 27.62
C ASN A 164 18.93 25.92 27.90
N SER A 165 19.72 25.76 26.84
CA SER A 165 21.16 25.45 26.75
C SER A 165 21.66 24.00 26.75
N ASN A 166 20.88 22.98 27.11
CA ASN A 166 21.52 21.69 27.43
C ASN A 166 21.08 20.47 26.61
N LYS A 167 19.93 20.46 25.93
CA LYS A 167 19.41 19.24 25.31
C LYS A 167 18.74 19.46 23.95
N ALA A 168 18.92 18.50 23.07
CA ALA A 168 18.39 18.39 21.72
C ALA A 168 17.55 17.12 21.56
N VAL A 169 16.79 16.76 22.60
CA VAL A 169 15.95 15.56 22.59
C VAL A 169 14.64 15.85 21.86
N VAL A 170 14.22 14.97 20.95
CA VAL A 170 13.03 15.14 20.13
C VAL A 170 12.17 13.89 20.14
N ALA A 171 10.85 14.03 20.27
CA ALA A 171 9.87 12.94 20.13
C ALA A 171 9.05 13.06 18.83
N LEU A 172 9.31 14.09 18.03
CA LEU A 172 8.73 14.29 16.70
C LEU A 172 9.66 13.73 15.62
N CYS A 173 9.15 12.83 14.78
CA CYS A 173 9.83 12.31 13.59
C CYS A 173 10.34 13.47 12.72
N GLY A 174 11.65 13.49 12.45
CA GLY A 174 12.30 14.54 11.66
C GLY A 174 12.15 15.96 12.22
N GLY A 175 11.83 16.08 13.52
CA GLY A 175 11.48 17.34 14.17
C GLY A 175 12.55 18.42 14.03
N LYS A 176 12.13 19.68 14.21
CA LYS A 176 12.96 20.88 14.04
C LYS A 176 14.30 20.74 14.78
N GLY A 177 15.40 21.12 14.11
CA GLY A 177 16.73 21.14 14.72
C GLY A 177 16.78 22.07 15.93
N ALA A 178 17.38 21.60 17.02
CA ALA A 178 17.59 22.42 18.20
C ALA A 178 18.52 23.60 17.90
N THR A 179 18.37 24.70 18.64
CA THR A 179 19.25 25.88 18.56
C THR A 179 19.94 26.08 19.89
N ASP A 180 21.11 26.74 19.86
CA ASP A 180 21.82 27.19 21.06
C ASP A 180 22.17 26.06 22.06
N ILE A 181 22.56 24.89 21.55
CA ILE A 181 22.92 23.74 22.39
C ILE A 181 24.40 23.77 22.75
N ALA A 182 24.69 24.14 23.99
CA ALA A 182 26.01 24.02 24.62
C ALA A 182 26.26 22.63 25.22
N GLY A 183 25.31 21.70 25.04
CA GLY A 183 25.33 20.34 25.61
C GLY A 183 26.71 19.68 25.54
N VAL A 184 27.09 19.06 26.66
CA VAL A 184 28.44 18.54 26.94
C VAL A 184 28.54 17.02 26.82
N SER A 185 27.41 16.31 26.68
CA SER A 185 27.38 14.84 26.66
C SER A 185 26.61 14.27 25.46
N ALA A 186 27.36 13.73 24.49
CA ALA A 186 26.79 12.96 23.38
C ALA A 186 26.12 11.68 23.89
N GLY A 187 25.02 11.28 23.26
CA GLY A 187 24.25 10.08 23.60
C GLY A 187 23.15 10.29 24.65
N THR A 188 23.13 11.45 25.32
CA THR A 188 22.05 11.82 26.26
C THR A 188 21.41 13.14 25.88
N ASP A 189 22.24 14.15 25.59
CA ASP A 189 21.78 15.51 25.33
C ASP A 189 21.63 15.78 23.83
N TYR A 190 22.41 15.09 23.01
CA TYR A 190 22.42 15.19 21.55
C TYR A 190 23.03 13.91 20.97
N ALA A 191 22.84 13.68 19.67
CA ALA A 191 23.48 12.59 18.95
C ALA A 191 24.69 13.11 18.15
N SER A 192 25.78 12.32 18.09
CA SER A 192 26.96 12.62 17.26
C SER A 192 26.75 12.29 15.78
N ALA A 193 25.67 11.58 15.46
CA ALA A 193 25.24 11.22 14.12
C ALA A 193 23.72 11.41 14.00
N PRO A 194 23.17 11.57 12.79
CA PRO A 194 21.74 11.59 12.61
C PRO A 194 21.13 10.24 13.01
N GLU A 195 19.92 10.30 13.53
CA GLU A 195 19.09 9.14 13.86
C GLU A 195 17.92 9.07 12.89
N PHE A 196 17.34 7.87 12.75
CA PHE A 196 16.44 7.54 11.66
C PHE A 196 15.15 6.86 12.15
N LEU A 197 14.37 6.29 11.22
CA LEU A 197 13.08 5.65 11.51
C LEU A 197 13.21 4.55 12.58
N LYS A 198 14.25 3.72 12.54
CA LYS A 198 14.50 2.70 13.57
C LYS A 198 14.72 3.28 14.97
N ASP A 199 15.42 4.41 15.07
CA ASP A 199 15.72 5.06 16.34
C ASP A 199 14.47 5.75 16.88
N PHE A 200 13.68 6.36 15.99
CA PHE A 200 12.35 6.85 16.32
C PHE A 200 11.46 5.72 16.86
N ALA A 201 11.38 4.58 16.16
CA ALA A 201 10.60 3.44 16.62
C ALA A 201 11.09 2.87 17.96
N GLY A 202 12.41 2.73 18.13
CA GLY A 202 13.02 2.14 19.32
C GLY A 202 12.99 3.07 20.54
N LYS A 203 13.41 4.32 20.38
CA LYS A 203 13.61 5.28 21.48
C LYS A 203 12.36 6.10 21.77
N THR A 204 11.63 6.49 20.72
CA THR A 204 10.47 7.39 20.82
C THR A 204 9.16 6.64 20.98
N LEU A 205 8.91 5.56 20.25
CA LEU A 205 7.61 4.88 20.32
C LEU A 205 7.49 3.91 21.51
N GLY A 206 8.61 3.51 22.12
CA GLY A 206 8.62 2.65 23.31
C GLY A 206 7.87 1.33 23.09
N GLY A 207 8.10 0.66 21.96
CA GLY A 207 7.36 -0.55 21.59
C GLY A 207 5.95 -0.29 21.04
N GLY A 208 5.58 0.97 20.81
CA GLY A 208 4.31 1.38 20.21
C GLY A 208 3.26 1.87 21.21
N GLU A 209 3.66 2.12 22.46
CA GLU A 209 2.75 2.50 23.56
C GLU A 209 2.66 4.01 23.80
N ARG A 210 3.57 4.79 23.20
CA ARG A 210 3.64 6.24 23.38
C ARG A 210 4.07 6.95 22.10
N ASN A 211 3.85 8.27 22.05
CA ASN A 211 4.23 9.15 20.95
C ASN A 211 3.66 8.81 19.56
N TRP A 212 2.63 7.96 19.47
CA TRP A 212 1.92 7.69 18.23
C TRP A 212 0.41 7.86 18.40
N PRO A 213 -0.30 8.52 17.47
CA PRO A 213 0.21 9.23 16.27
C PRO A 213 0.70 10.65 16.55
N THR A 214 0.68 11.10 17.82
CA THR A 214 1.05 12.45 18.24
C THR A 214 2.25 12.40 19.19
N SER A 215 3.20 13.31 19.00
CA SER A 215 4.40 13.45 19.82
C SER A 215 4.09 13.98 21.22
N THR A 216 5.00 13.78 22.17
CA THR A 216 4.91 14.32 23.53
C THR A 216 6.03 15.31 23.76
N GLU A 217 5.74 16.35 24.54
CA GLU A 217 6.76 17.26 25.06
C GLU A 217 6.83 17.20 26.57
N LYS A 218 8.01 17.56 27.09
CA LYS A 218 8.18 17.73 28.52
C LYS A 218 7.39 18.94 29.01
N ALA A 219 6.67 18.79 30.13
CA ALA A 219 5.85 19.85 30.72
C ALA A 219 6.64 21.14 31.06
N SER A 220 7.95 21.00 31.31
CA SER A 220 8.89 22.11 31.50
C SER A 220 10.22 21.79 30.83
N GLY A 221 10.84 22.78 30.18
CA GLY A 221 12.14 22.61 29.51
C GLY A 221 12.06 22.23 28.03
N ASN A 222 10.97 22.60 27.34
CA ASN A 222 10.83 22.45 25.88
C ASN A 222 10.49 23.80 25.19
N ASP A 223 11.02 24.91 25.70
CA ASP A 223 10.64 26.25 25.25
C ASP A 223 11.02 26.54 23.79
N LYS A 224 12.06 25.89 23.26
CA LYS A 224 12.54 26.05 21.87
C LYS A 224 12.21 24.85 20.97
N GLY A 225 11.61 23.80 21.52
CA GLY A 225 11.35 22.55 20.81
C GLY A 225 10.00 22.50 20.11
N PRO A 226 9.73 21.41 19.38
CA PRO A 226 8.43 21.20 18.77
C PRO A 226 7.34 21.04 19.84
N LYS A 227 6.23 21.73 19.66
CA LYS A 227 5.00 21.56 20.44
C LYS A 227 4.15 20.45 19.83
N PRO A 228 3.56 19.55 20.63
CA PRO A 228 2.65 18.52 20.11
C PRO A 228 1.49 19.13 19.34
N VAL A 229 1.28 18.63 18.13
CA VAL A 229 0.10 18.95 17.32
C VAL A 229 -0.58 17.64 16.95
N GLN A 230 -1.91 17.63 16.90
CA GLN A 230 -2.66 16.43 16.57
C GLN A 230 -2.12 15.75 15.29
N ASN A 231 -1.73 14.48 15.47
CA ASN A 231 -1.19 13.58 14.46
C ASN A 231 0.13 14.05 13.81
N ASP A 232 0.92 14.87 14.51
CA ASP A 232 2.18 15.41 14.00
C ASP A 232 3.20 14.32 13.58
N ASN A 233 3.32 13.23 14.33
CA ASN A 233 4.20 12.11 13.99
C ASN A 233 3.69 11.34 12.77
N ALA A 234 2.39 11.07 12.68
CA ALA A 234 1.81 10.45 11.49
C ALA A 234 2.01 11.31 10.22
N LYS A 235 1.81 12.64 10.34
CA LYS A 235 2.05 13.60 9.25
C LYS A 235 3.53 13.66 8.85
N ALA A 236 4.44 13.66 9.82
CA ALA A 236 5.88 13.70 9.57
C ALA A 236 6.35 12.42 8.86
N VAL A 237 5.94 11.24 9.32
CA VAL A 237 6.26 9.96 8.66
C VAL A 237 5.69 9.94 7.24
N ALA A 238 4.40 10.29 7.05
CA ALA A 238 3.79 10.33 5.73
C ALA A 238 4.54 11.25 4.77
N LYS A 239 4.94 12.44 5.25
CA LYS A 239 5.71 13.40 4.48
C LYS A 239 7.05 12.82 4.03
N ASP A 240 7.81 12.23 4.94
CA ASP A 240 9.12 11.66 4.60
C ASP A 240 8.98 10.48 3.61
N LEU A 241 7.99 9.59 3.80
CA LEU A 241 7.72 8.47 2.88
C LEU A 241 7.37 8.94 1.45
N VAL A 242 6.71 10.09 1.32
CA VAL A 242 6.30 10.63 0.02
C VAL A 242 7.36 11.55 -0.61
N GLN A 243 8.11 12.31 0.18
CA GLN A 243 8.99 13.36 -0.33
C GLN A 243 10.47 12.97 -0.39
N GLU A 244 10.93 12.11 0.53
CA GLU A 244 12.36 11.77 0.63
C GLU A 244 12.72 10.49 -0.15
N LEU A 245 11.70 9.71 -0.56
CA LEU A 245 11.87 8.44 -1.26
C LEU A 245 11.69 8.58 -2.78
N THR A 246 12.48 7.81 -3.54
CA THR A 246 12.28 7.67 -5.00
C THR A 246 11.02 6.84 -5.31
N PRO A 247 10.48 6.89 -6.54
CA PRO A 247 9.34 6.05 -6.93
C PRO A 247 9.55 4.54 -6.68
N GLU A 248 10.77 4.05 -6.88
CA GLU A 248 11.14 2.65 -6.63
C GLU A 248 11.13 2.33 -5.13
N GLU A 249 11.64 3.25 -4.31
CA GLU A 249 11.63 3.11 -2.84
C GLU A 249 10.20 3.18 -2.27
N LYS A 250 9.33 4.03 -2.83
CA LYS A 250 7.90 4.10 -2.47
C LYS A 250 7.21 2.78 -2.74
N THR A 251 7.49 2.17 -3.89
CA THR A 251 6.96 0.85 -4.25
C THR A 251 7.38 -0.22 -3.24
N ILE A 252 8.64 -0.20 -2.79
CA ILE A 252 9.13 -1.08 -1.73
C ILE A 252 8.38 -0.86 -0.41
N VAL A 253 8.23 0.39 0.01
CA VAL A 253 7.50 0.75 1.22
C VAL A 253 6.04 0.31 1.15
N ALA A 254 5.38 0.51 0.01
CA ALA A 254 3.99 0.08 -0.20
C ALA A 254 3.82 -1.43 -0.02
N GLY A 255 4.72 -2.24 -0.58
CA GLY A 255 4.72 -3.68 -0.36
C GLY A 255 4.97 -4.06 1.12
N LEU A 256 5.83 -3.33 1.83
CA LEU A 256 6.05 -3.56 3.27
C LEU A 256 4.83 -3.18 4.11
N LEU A 257 4.15 -2.07 3.81
CA LEU A 257 2.93 -1.65 4.49
C LEU A 257 1.80 -2.66 4.26
N ALA A 258 1.62 -3.14 3.03
CA ALA A 258 0.69 -4.21 2.71
C ALA A 258 1.02 -5.49 3.50
N LYS A 259 2.31 -5.85 3.60
CA LYS A 259 2.72 -7.08 4.30
C LYS A 259 2.62 -7.00 5.82
N THR A 260 2.90 -5.83 6.42
CA THR A 260 3.08 -5.70 7.87
C THR A 260 1.89 -5.10 8.59
N ILE A 261 1.13 -4.21 7.93
CA ILE A 261 0.06 -3.44 8.58
C ILE A 261 -1.31 -3.82 8.02
N GLU A 262 -1.48 -3.74 6.70
CA GLU A 262 -2.81 -3.81 6.09
C GLU A 262 -3.28 -5.25 5.81
N GLY A 263 -2.33 -6.19 5.71
CA GLY A 263 -2.58 -7.54 5.23
C GLY A 263 -2.85 -7.54 3.73
N GLY A 264 -1.80 -7.72 2.93
CA GLY A 264 -1.90 -7.77 1.48
C GLY A 264 -2.57 -9.07 1.02
N GLU A 265 -3.77 -8.96 0.45
CA GLU A 265 -4.45 -10.08 -0.21
C GLU A 265 -3.99 -10.20 -1.67
N VAL A 266 -3.69 -11.42 -2.08
CA VAL A 266 -3.32 -11.75 -3.46
C VAL A 266 -4.35 -12.70 -4.03
N VAL A 267 -4.98 -12.30 -5.12
CA VAL A 267 -6.03 -13.08 -5.78
C VAL A 267 -5.51 -13.61 -7.11
N GLU A 268 -5.67 -14.91 -7.32
CA GLU A 268 -5.39 -15.59 -8.58
C GLU A 268 -6.69 -15.87 -9.33
N ILE A 269 -6.83 -15.35 -10.55
CA ILE A 269 -7.95 -15.62 -11.45
C ILE A 269 -7.45 -16.54 -12.57
N ARG A 270 -7.98 -17.78 -12.60
CA ARG A 270 -7.64 -18.79 -13.61
C ARG A 270 -8.59 -18.76 -14.82
N ALA A 271 -9.87 -18.53 -14.56
CA ALA A 271 -10.91 -18.49 -15.58
C ALA A 271 -12.13 -17.73 -15.08
N VAL A 272 -12.88 -17.16 -16.01
CA VAL A 272 -14.23 -16.64 -15.77
C VAL A 272 -15.19 -17.40 -16.67
N SER A 273 -16.40 -17.66 -16.20
CA SER A 273 -17.44 -18.28 -17.01
C SER A 273 -18.67 -17.39 -17.11
N SER A 274 -19.38 -17.56 -18.22
CA SER A 274 -20.68 -16.96 -18.45
C SER A 274 -21.68 -18.05 -18.82
N THR A 275 -22.92 -17.83 -18.38
CA THR A 275 -24.09 -18.57 -18.85
C THR A 275 -24.92 -17.59 -19.65
N PHE A 276 -25.26 -17.95 -20.88
CA PHE A 276 -26.18 -17.16 -21.68
C PHE A 276 -27.43 -17.97 -21.97
N ILE A 277 -28.55 -17.27 -22.06
CA ILE A 277 -29.83 -17.82 -22.47
C ILE A 277 -30.12 -17.26 -23.86
N ARG A 278 -30.30 -18.14 -24.85
CA ARG A 278 -30.81 -17.76 -26.17
C ARG A 278 -32.24 -18.26 -26.30
N ILE A 279 -33.11 -17.38 -26.80
CA ILE A 279 -34.48 -17.71 -27.18
C ILE A 279 -34.49 -17.76 -28.70
N ARG A 280 -34.85 -18.91 -29.27
CA ARG A 280 -35.02 -19.07 -30.71
C ARG A 280 -36.53 -19.21 -30.99
N ASP A 281 -37.07 -18.28 -31.76
CA ASP A 281 -38.43 -18.36 -32.31
C ASP A 281 -38.33 -18.80 -33.78
N GLU A 282 -38.82 -20.00 -34.09
CA GLU A 282 -39.09 -20.38 -35.49
C GLU A 282 -40.49 -19.88 -35.86
N LEU A 283 -40.56 -18.74 -36.55
CA LEU A 283 -41.76 -18.33 -37.27
C LEU A 283 -41.89 -19.21 -38.53
N PRO A 284 -42.94 -20.04 -38.67
CA PRO A 284 -43.18 -20.74 -39.92
C PRO A 284 -43.41 -19.70 -41.01
N SER A 285 -42.51 -19.63 -41.99
CA SER A 285 -42.68 -18.82 -43.19
C SER A 285 -43.90 -19.33 -43.95
N LEU A 286 -45.04 -18.66 -43.79
CA LEU A 286 -46.17 -18.79 -44.69
C LEU A 286 -45.79 -18.12 -46.02
N LEU A 287 -45.17 -18.88 -46.92
CA LEU A 287 -45.19 -18.60 -48.35
C LEU A 287 -46.39 -19.36 -48.94
N PRO A 288 -47.45 -18.69 -49.43
CA PRO A 288 -48.43 -19.34 -50.28
C PRO A 288 -47.93 -19.36 -51.74
N CYS A 289 -48.08 -20.53 -52.37
CA CYS A 289 -47.96 -20.77 -53.81
C CYS A 289 -49.00 -19.98 -54.62
#